data_AF-A0AAD7K9Q9-F1
#
_entry.id   AF-A0AAD7K9Q9-F1
#
_cell.length_a   1.000
_cell.length_b   1.000
_cell.length_c   1.000
_cell.angle_alpha   90.00
_cell.angle_beta   90.00
_cell.angle_gamma   90.00
#
_symmetry.space_group_name_H-M   'P 1'
#
loop_
_entity.id
_entity.type
_entity.pdbx_description
1 polymer ?
#
loop_
_entity_poly.entity_id
_entity_poly.type
_entity_poly.pdbx_seq_one_letter_code
_entity_poly.pdbx_strand_id
1 'polypeptide(L)'
;MAVGRSNKHRLYISLLYRPKADNFHWAITLGPRNERPNSKDSVRYDAANTITSAWNGAEPVPWRYRYDPVDPLLDMKLVARILIAKLPSNTSFEDWATTIHQTCRAVPLVQNNSAWTCRIWAIQALCALRALGGAFSTIPDVQDGNTDEAEIMAFAQVARARLLASEVKAGDIHAIALLDMRRQWRDSVFRRPTPSEFKAEKAS
;
A
#
# COMPACT_ATOMS: atom_id res chain seq x y z
N MET A 1 11.13 -32.49 10.34
CA MET A 1 11.48 -31.07 10.58
C MET A 1 10.34 -30.20 10.08
N ALA A 2 9.68 -29.45 10.96
CA ALA A 2 8.67 -28.50 10.53
C ALA A 2 9.37 -27.37 9.77
N VAL A 3 9.02 -27.18 8.50
CA VAL A 3 9.44 -26.00 7.73
C VAL A 3 8.77 -24.80 8.39
N GLY A 4 9.48 -24.18 9.34
CA GLY A 4 9.02 -22.97 10.01
C GLY A 4 8.59 -21.98 8.95
N ARG A 5 7.35 -21.47 9.03
CA ARG A 5 6.81 -20.51 8.07
C ARG A 5 7.75 -19.30 8.07
N SER A 6 8.65 -19.24 7.11
CA SER A 6 9.71 -18.22 7.10
C SER A 6 9.10 -16.82 7.14
N ASN A 7 9.80 -15.91 7.81
CA ASN A 7 9.33 -14.55 8.03
C ASN A 7 9.49 -13.77 6.71
N LYS A 8 8.57 -14.00 5.77
CA LYS A 8 8.57 -13.37 4.44
C LYS A 8 8.31 -11.88 4.57
N HIS A 9 9.08 -11.05 3.90
CA HIS A 9 8.75 -9.63 3.79
C HIS A 9 7.51 -9.45 2.91
N ARG A 10 6.78 -8.37 3.11
CA ARG A 10 5.54 -8.10 2.41
C ARG A 10 5.59 -6.72 1.78
N LEU A 11 5.13 -6.66 0.55
CA LEU A 11 4.98 -5.42 -0.19
C LEU A 11 3.49 -5.09 -0.26
N TYR A 12 3.15 -3.86 0.07
CA TYR A 12 1.79 -3.36 0.10
C TYR A 12 1.63 -2.11 -0.75
N ILE A 13 0.42 -1.90 -1.27
CA ILE A 13 -0.09 -0.55 -1.52
C ILE A 13 -0.70 -0.06 -0.20
N SER A 14 -0.24 1.08 0.30
CA SER A 14 -0.75 1.74 1.49
C SER A 14 -1.62 2.93 1.07
N LEU A 15 -2.86 2.96 1.57
CA LEU A 15 -3.83 4.01 1.25
C LEU A 15 -4.02 4.88 2.48
N LEU A 16 -3.58 6.14 2.38
CA LEU A 16 -3.63 7.09 3.47
C LEU A 16 -4.71 8.14 3.18
N TYR A 17 -5.70 8.27 4.04
CA TYR A 17 -6.79 9.23 3.85
C TYR A 17 -6.31 10.67 3.99
N ARG A 18 -6.75 11.52 3.06
CA ARG A 18 -6.52 12.97 3.04
C ARG A 18 -7.85 13.70 3.23
N PRO A 19 -8.22 14.07 4.47
CA PRO A 19 -9.50 14.71 4.77
C PRO A 19 -9.79 15.96 3.93
N LYS A 20 -8.77 16.79 3.67
CA LYS A 20 -8.92 18.03 2.91
C LYS A 20 -9.26 17.82 1.43
N ALA A 21 -8.82 16.71 0.86
CA ALA A 21 -9.01 16.41 -0.58
C ALA A 21 -10.04 15.30 -0.80
N ASP A 22 -10.67 14.83 0.28
CA ASP A 22 -11.57 13.67 0.34
C ASP A 22 -11.15 12.49 -0.55
N ASN A 23 -9.86 12.16 -0.51
CA ASN A 23 -9.26 11.11 -1.33
C ASN A 23 -8.13 10.40 -0.59
N PHE A 24 -7.46 9.47 -1.27
CA PHE A 24 -6.35 8.71 -0.71
C PHE A 24 -5.02 9.15 -1.32
N HIS A 25 -4.02 9.29 -0.48
CA HIS A 25 -2.62 9.28 -0.86
C HIS A 25 -2.16 7.82 -1.02
N TRP A 26 -1.58 7.52 -2.17
CA TRP A 26 -1.08 6.19 -2.50
C TRP A 26 0.40 6.12 -2.23
N ALA A 27 0.83 5.07 -1.54
CA ALA A 27 2.22 4.77 -1.30
C ALA A 27 2.48 3.27 -1.47
N ILE A 28 3.72 2.89 -1.74
CA ILE A 28 4.18 1.51 -1.64
C ILE A 28 4.86 1.35 -0.28
N THR A 29 4.62 0.24 0.41
CA THR A 29 5.25 -0.03 1.71
C THR A 29 5.84 -1.43 1.73
N LEU A 30 7.12 -1.51 2.05
CA LEU A 30 7.81 -2.75 2.38
C LEU A 30 7.82 -2.90 3.90
N GLY A 31 7.39 -4.04 4.41
CA GLY A 31 7.44 -4.33 5.84
C GLY A 31 7.70 -5.81 6.12
N PRO A 32 8.11 -6.17 7.34
CA PRO A 32 8.15 -7.56 7.76
C PRO A 32 6.73 -8.15 7.81
N ARG A 33 6.62 -9.48 7.77
CA ARG A 33 5.32 -10.15 7.96
C ARG A 33 4.72 -9.88 9.34
N ASN A 34 5.58 -9.83 10.36
CA ASN A 34 5.21 -9.59 11.74
C ASN A 34 5.75 -8.20 12.12
N GLU A 35 4.93 -7.19 11.89
CA GLU A 35 5.23 -5.80 12.26
C GLU A 35 5.14 -5.64 13.77
N ARG A 36 5.96 -4.75 14.33
CA ARG A 36 5.98 -4.48 15.77
C ARG A 36 5.59 -3.02 16.03
N PRO A 37 4.68 -2.75 16.99
CA PRO A 37 4.38 -1.39 17.43
C PRO A 37 5.64 -0.64 17.85
N ASN A 38 5.67 0.66 17.56
CA ASN A 38 6.80 1.54 17.87
C ASN A 38 8.11 1.13 17.19
N SER A 39 8.03 0.50 16.02
CA SER A 39 9.19 0.11 15.24
C SER A 39 9.14 0.73 13.84
N LYS A 40 10.25 1.34 13.43
CA LYS A 40 10.43 1.84 12.06
C LYS A 40 11.04 0.75 11.17
N ASP A 41 10.50 -0.46 11.27
CA ASP A 41 10.96 -1.65 10.56
C ASP A 41 10.39 -1.77 9.14
N SER A 42 9.57 -0.80 8.75
CA SER A 42 8.95 -0.72 7.44
C SER A 42 9.44 0.51 6.70
N VAL A 43 9.37 0.47 5.38
CA VAL A 43 9.81 1.57 4.52
C VAL A 43 8.72 1.95 3.55
N ARG A 44 8.42 3.26 3.47
CA ARG A 44 7.42 3.82 2.57
C ARG A 44 8.08 4.53 1.40
N TYR A 45 7.55 4.26 0.21
CA TYR A 45 7.93 4.87 -1.06
C TYR A 45 6.71 5.63 -1.60
N ASP A 46 6.82 6.93 -1.83
CA ASP A 46 5.73 7.69 -2.43
C ASP A 46 6.20 8.87 -3.29
N ALA A 47 5.28 9.39 -4.10
CA ALA A 47 5.39 10.72 -4.68
C ALA A 47 4.50 11.68 -3.90
N ALA A 48 5.07 12.77 -3.38
CA ALA A 48 4.36 13.77 -2.59
C ALA A 48 4.69 15.19 -3.04
N ASN A 49 3.69 16.07 -3.02
CA ASN A 49 3.82 17.50 -3.23
C ASN A 49 3.91 18.23 -1.89
N THR A 50 5.10 18.28 -1.31
CA THR A 50 5.34 18.92 0.01
C THR A 50 5.93 20.30 -0.17
N ILE A 51 5.39 21.30 0.53
CA ILE A 51 6.01 22.63 0.61
C ILE A 51 7.32 22.50 1.39
N THR A 52 8.42 22.98 0.80
CA THR A 52 9.73 23.04 1.45
C THR A 52 10.07 24.49 1.75
N SER A 53 11.06 24.73 2.63
CA SER A 53 11.58 26.08 2.92
C SER A 53 12.10 26.82 1.67
N ALA A 54 12.47 26.08 0.62
CA ALA A 54 12.90 26.63 -0.66
C ALA A 54 11.74 27.02 -1.61
N TRP A 55 10.48 26.74 -1.26
CA TRP A 55 9.34 27.08 -2.12
C TRP A 55 8.96 28.55 -1.93
N ASN A 56 8.95 29.30 -3.03
CA ASN A 56 8.75 30.76 -3.04
C ASN A 56 7.29 31.18 -3.29
N GLY A 57 6.36 30.23 -3.41
CA GLY A 57 4.93 30.51 -3.64
C GLY A 57 4.54 30.88 -5.07
N ALA A 58 5.52 31.06 -5.98
CA ALA A 58 5.25 31.50 -7.35
C ALA A 58 4.77 30.37 -8.28
N GLU A 59 5.16 29.13 -7.98
CA GLU A 59 4.86 27.95 -8.80
C GLU A 59 4.07 26.90 -8.00
N PRO A 60 3.33 25.99 -8.66
CA PRO A 60 2.74 24.84 -7.99
C PRO A 60 3.78 24.06 -7.17
N VAL A 61 3.35 23.51 -6.03
CA VAL A 61 4.23 22.73 -5.16
C VAL A 61 4.76 21.51 -5.95
N PRO A 62 6.09 21.37 -6.14
CA PRO A 62 6.63 20.33 -7.00
C PRO A 62 6.50 18.94 -6.36
N TRP A 63 6.24 17.95 -7.20
CA TRP A 63 6.26 16.55 -6.83
C TRP A 63 7.68 16.09 -6.51
N ARG A 64 7.82 15.34 -5.42
CA ARG A 64 9.08 14.74 -4.99
C ARG A 64 8.85 13.28 -4.64
N TYR A 65 9.82 12.45 -5.02
CA TYR A 65 9.92 11.09 -4.54
C TYR A 65 10.42 11.09 -3.09
N ARG A 66 9.78 10.31 -2.22
CA ARG A 66 10.20 10.10 -0.84
C ARG A 66 10.41 8.62 -0.56
N TYR A 67 11.32 8.39 0.38
CA TYR A 67 11.75 7.09 0.85
C TYR A 67 12.06 7.25 2.34
N ASP A 68 11.15 6.80 3.20
CA ASP A 68 11.23 7.05 4.63
C ASP A 68 10.98 5.76 5.43
N PRO A 69 11.78 5.48 6.48
CA PRO A 69 11.41 4.52 7.51
C PRO A 69 10.11 4.97 8.19
N VAL A 70 9.15 4.07 8.29
CA VAL A 70 7.83 4.34 8.87
C VAL A 70 7.47 3.26 9.87
N ASP A 71 6.64 3.66 10.83
CA ASP A 71 5.83 2.73 11.62
C ASP A 71 4.40 2.81 11.07
N PRO A 72 3.95 1.83 10.25
CA PRO A 72 2.60 1.84 9.68
C PRO A 72 1.51 1.79 10.76
N LEU A 73 1.85 1.33 11.97
CA LEU A 73 0.92 1.10 13.09
C LEU A 73 0.57 2.39 13.80
N LEU A 74 1.44 3.39 13.71
CA LEU A 74 1.24 4.72 14.29
C LEU A 74 0.73 5.74 13.26
N ASP A 75 0.62 5.37 11.98
CA ASP A 75 0.14 6.28 10.94
C ASP A 75 -1.40 6.37 10.98
N MET A 76 -1.91 7.36 11.72
CA MET A 76 -3.34 7.62 11.89
C MET A 76 -4.09 7.91 10.59
N LYS A 77 -3.37 8.18 9.48
CA LYS A 77 -3.98 8.40 8.17
C LYS A 77 -4.11 7.10 7.38
N LEU A 78 -3.41 6.03 7.75
CA LEU A 78 -3.48 4.75 7.06
C LEU A 78 -4.88 4.13 7.26
N VAL A 79 -5.61 3.95 6.16
CA VAL A 79 -6.96 3.35 6.21
C VAL A 79 -6.99 1.93 5.71
N ALA A 80 -6.15 1.59 4.74
CA ALA A 80 -6.14 0.29 4.10
C ALA A 80 -4.75 -0.06 3.59
N ARG A 81 -4.48 -1.36 3.56
CA ARG A 81 -3.30 -1.95 2.90
C ARG A 81 -3.73 -3.01 1.92
N ILE A 82 -3.06 -3.06 0.78
CA ILE A 82 -3.29 -4.05 -0.26
C ILE A 82 -2.01 -4.87 -0.40
N LEU A 83 -2.01 -6.12 0.03
CA LEU A 83 -0.89 -7.03 -0.15
C LEU A 83 -0.75 -7.37 -1.63
N ILE A 84 0.38 -6.97 -2.20
CA ILE A 84 0.67 -7.11 -3.63
C ILE A 84 1.82 -8.08 -3.91
N ALA A 85 2.73 -8.32 -2.94
CA ALA A 85 3.76 -9.35 -3.07
C ALA A 85 4.16 -9.92 -1.71
N LYS A 86 4.55 -11.21 -1.71
CA LYS A 86 5.22 -11.88 -0.58
C LYS A 86 6.65 -12.17 -1.00
N LEU A 87 7.59 -11.45 -0.41
CA LEU A 87 9.00 -11.54 -0.77
C LEU A 87 9.69 -12.68 0.00
N PRO A 88 10.48 -13.52 -0.67
CA PRO A 88 11.26 -14.57 -0.03
C PRO A 88 12.16 -14.05 1.09
N SER A 89 12.36 -14.90 2.11
CA SER A 89 13.19 -14.60 3.30
C SER A 89 14.67 -14.97 3.13
N ASN A 90 15.05 -15.49 1.97
CA ASN A 90 16.45 -15.77 1.62
C ASN A 90 17.19 -14.54 1.07
N THR A 91 16.48 -13.42 0.91
CA THR A 91 17.02 -12.10 0.60
C THR A 91 16.74 -11.20 1.80
N SER A 92 17.74 -10.39 2.19
CA SER A 92 17.63 -9.52 3.36
C SER A 92 16.58 -8.41 3.15
N PHE A 93 16.15 -7.78 4.24
CA PHE A 93 15.22 -6.66 4.15
C PHE A 93 15.87 -5.48 3.42
N GLU A 94 17.15 -5.22 3.70
CA GLU A 94 17.95 -4.14 3.14
C GLU A 94 18.14 -4.29 1.63
N ASP A 95 18.37 -5.53 1.16
CA ASP A 95 18.48 -5.81 -0.27
C ASP A 95 17.15 -5.60 -1.00
N TRP A 96 16.05 -6.05 -0.38
CA TRP A 96 14.71 -5.78 -0.91
C TRP A 96 14.42 -4.28 -0.94
N ALA A 97 14.71 -3.57 0.15
CA ALA A 97 14.50 -2.13 0.25
C ALA A 97 15.31 -1.37 -0.80
N THR A 98 16.57 -1.76 -1.02
CA THR A 98 17.45 -1.18 -2.04
C THR A 98 16.90 -1.39 -3.45
N THR A 99 16.51 -2.63 -3.77
CA THR A 99 15.94 -2.98 -5.08
C THR A 99 14.66 -2.19 -5.35
N ILE A 100 13.76 -2.14 -4.37
CA ILE A 100 12.49 -1.40 -4.49
C ILE A 100 12.77 0.10 -4.58
N HIS A 101 13.70 0.64 -3.77
CA HIS A 101 14.07 2.05 -3.81
C HIS A 101 14.59 2.47 -5.19
N GLN A 102 15.54 1.73 -5.75
CA GLN A 102 16.13 2.03 -7.05
C GLN A 102 15.07 2.02 -8.15
N THR A 103 14.16 1.03 -8.10
CA THR A 103 13.07 0.89 -9.08
C THR A 103 12.05 2.02 -8.95
N CYS A 104 11.54 2.28 -7.75
CA CYS A 104 10.56 3.34 -7.50
C CYS A 104 11.12 4.74 -7.78
N ARG A 105 12.40 4.98 -7.49
CA ARG A 105 13.07 6.26 -7.76
C ARG A 105 13.24 6.54 -9.25
N ALA A 106 13.36 5.50 -10.08
CA ALA A 106 13.48 5.64 -11.53
C ALA A 106 12.16 6.00 -12.21
N VAL A 107 11.02 5.90 -11.51
CA VAL A 107 9.70 6.28 -12.05
C VAL A 107 9.64 7.81 -12.22
N PRO A 108 9.33 8.31 -13.43
CA PRO A 108 9.29 9.75 -13.69
C PRO A 108 8.29 10.49 -12.80
N LEU A 109 8.72 11.64 -12.29
CA LEU A 109 7.84 12.61 -11.63
C LEU A 109 7.42 13.66 -12.65
N VAL A 110 6.12 13.75 -12.93
CA VAL A 110 5.61 14.73 -13.89
C VAL A 110 5.18 15.98 -13.16
N GLN A 111 5.83 17.10 -13.46
CA GLN A 111 5.50 18.42 -12.90
C GLN A 111 4.44 19.10 -13.77
N ASN A 112 3.72 20.06 -13.18
CA ASN A 112 2.78 20.93 -13.90
C ASN A 112 1.69 20.20 -14.71
N ASN A 113 1.30 19.00 -14.27
CA ASN A 113 0.23 18.22 -14.88
C ASN A 113 -0.78 17.79 -13.79
N SER A 114 -2.00 18.32 -13.87
CA SER A 114 -3.07 18.05 -12.90
C SER A 114 -3.66 16.64 -12.99
N ALA A 115 -3.53 15.97 -14.14
CA ALA A 115 -3.92 14.57 -14.29
C ALA A 115 -2.90 13.63 -13.63
N TRP A 116 -1.67 14.08 -13.43
CA TRP A 116 -0.63 13.30 -12.77
C TRP A 116 -0.70 13.45 -11.25
N THR A 117 -0.73 12.32 -10.54
CA THR A 117 -0.92 12.28 -9.08
C THR A 117 -0.08 11.18 -8.45
N CYS A 118 0.00 11.16 -7.11
CA CYS A 118 0.58 10.05 -6.34
C CYS A 118 -0.01 8.67 -6.72
N ARG A 119 -1.27 8.61 -7.17
CA ARG A 119 -1.93 7.38 -7.62
C ARG A 119 -1.32 6.88 -8.92
N ILE A 120 -1.19 7.78 -9.91
CA ILE A 120 -0.56 7.47 -11.20
C ILE A 120 0.89 7.05 -11.00
N TRP A 121 1.64 7.76 -10.14
CA TRP A 121 3.01 7.36 -9.78
C TRP A 121 3.05 5.95 -9.18
N ALA A 122 2.16 5.64 -8.23
CA ALA A 122 2.13 4.32 -7.61
C ALA A 122 1.83 3.22 -8.63
N ILE A 123 0.86 3.43 -9.53
CA ILE A 123 0.55 2.50 -10.63
C ILE A 123 1.77 2.26 -11.52
N GLN A 124 2.48 3.33 -11.92
CA GLN A 124 3.70 3.22 -12.72
C GLN A 124 4.82 2.49 -11.96
N ALA A 125 4.97 2.73 -10.66
CA ALA A 125 5.94 2.03 -9.82
C ALA A 125 5.62 0.53 -9.68
N LEU A 126 4.34 0.16 -9.55
CA LEU A 126 3.91 -1.24 -9.54
C LEU A 126 4.22 -1.94 -10.86
N CYS A 127 3.99 -1.27 -11.99
CA CYS A 127 4.35 -1.78 -13.31
C CYS A 127 5.86 -2.00 -13.43
N ALA A 128 6.68 -1.03 -12.99
CA ALA A 128 8.13 -1.13 -13.01
C ALA A 128 8.65 -2.29 -12.12
N LEU A 129 8.13 -2.42 -10.89
CA LEU A 129 8.47 -3.52 -10.00
C LEU A 129 8.09 -4.88 -10.60
N ARG A 130 6.88 -5.00 -11.17
CA ARG A 130 6.42 -6.23 -11.82
C ARG A 130 7.33 -6.64 -12.98
N ALA A 131 7.83 -5.67 -13.75
CA ALA A 131 8.72 -5.92 -14.88
C ALA A 131 10.07 -6.55 -14.48
N LEU A 132 10.48 -6.43 -13.21
CA LEU A 132 11.66 -7.14 -12.69
C LEU A 132 11.47 -8.66 -12.61
N GLY A 133 10.21 -9.15 -12.65
CA GLY A 133 9.90 -10.56 -12.55
C GLY A 133 10.20 -11.15 -11.16
N GLY A 134 10.52 -12.45 -11.11
CA GLY A 134 10.88 -13.14 -9.87
C GLY A 134 9.81 -13.00 -8.78
N ALA A 135 10.22 -12.51 -7.60
CA ALA A 135 9.32 -12.29 -6.45
C ALA A 135 8.23 -11.22 -6.73
N PHE A 136 8.46 -10.31 -7.69
CA PHE A 136 7.54 -9.24 -8.05
C PHE A 136 6.53 -9.65 -9.15
N SER A 137 6.69 -10.82 -9.76
CA SER A 137 5.74 -11.35 -10.77
C SER A 137 4.31 -11.53 -10.23
N THR A 138 4.15 -11.60 -8.91
CA THR A 138 2.84 -11.73 -8.24
C THR A 138 2.08 -10.42 -8.06
N ILE A 139 2.72 -9.27 -8.34
CA ILE A 139 2.09 -7.95 -8.28
C ILE A 139 0.93 -7.90 -9.29
N PRO A 140 -0.28 -7.47 -8.88
CA PRO A 140 -1.43 -7.35 -9.77
C PRO A 140 -1.19 -6.35 -10.90
N ASP A 141 -1.99 -6.45 -11.95
CA ASP A 141 -1.91 -5.52 -13.08
C ASP A 141 -2.83 -4.35 -12.90
N VAL A 142 -2.50 -3.53 -11.91
CA VAL A 142 -3.20 -2.27 -11.65
C VAL A 142 -2.84 -1.29 -12.76
N GLN A 143 -3.87 -0.73 -13.39
CA GLN A 143 -3.75 0.28 -14.45
C GLN A 143 -4.79 1.37 -14.16
N ASP A 144 -4.53 2.59 -14.64
CA ASP A 144 -5.45 3.71 -14.48
C ASP A 144 -6.79 3.41 -15.16
N GLY A 145 -7.88 3.52 -14.41
CA GLY A 145 -9.24 3.24 -14.82
C GLY A 145 -9.62 1.75 -14.85
N ASN A 146 -8.74 0.82 -14.46
CA ASN A 146 -9.04 -0.60 -14.57
C ASN A 146 -9.79 -1.18 -13.36
N THR A 147 -10.21 -2.44 -13.48
CA THR A 147 -10.99 -3.11 -12.43
C THR A 147 -10.22 -3.32 -11.13
N ASP A 148 -8.91 -3.58 -11.20
CA ASP A 148 -8.09 -3.81 -10.01
C ASP A 148 -7.89 -2.48 -9.24
N GLU A 149 -7.72 -1.35 -9.93
CA GLU A 149 -7.72 -0.03 -9.30
C GLU A 149 -9.07 0.30 -8.64
N ALA A 150 -10.17 0.04 -9.36
CA ALA A 150 -11.51 0.25 -8.83
C ALA A 150 -11.76 -0.59 -7.57
N GLU A 151 -11.28 -1.84 -7.53
CA GLU A 151 -11.36 -2.73 -6.36
C GLU A 151 -10.57 -2.17 -5.17
N ILE A 152 -9.33 -1.70 -5.40
CA ILE A 152 -8.51 -1.05 -4.37
C ILE A 152 -9.22 0.18 -3.78
N MET A 153 -9.77 1.02 -4.66
CA MET A 153 -10.47 2.24 -4.24
C MET A 153 -11.75 1.93 -3.47
N ALA A 154 -12.55 0.97 -3.93
CA ALA A 154 -13.78 0.56 -3.23
C ALA A 154 -13.45 0.00 -1.83
N PHE A 155 -12.41 -0.83 -1.73
CA PHE A 155 -11.94 -1.36 -0.45
C PHE A 155 -11.50 -0.25 0.51
N ALA A 156 -10.73 0.73 0.02
CA ALA A 156 -10.30 1.88 0.81
C ALA A 156 -11.47 2.74 1.28
N GLN A 157 -12.52 2.91 0.46
CA GLN A 157 -13.72 3.66 0.84
C GLN A 157 -14.50 2.96 1.96
N VAL A 158 -14.67 1.63 1.89
CA VAL A 158 -15.31 0.85 2.95
C VAL A 158 -14.49 0.95 4.25
N ALA A 159 -13.17 0.80 4.17
CA ALA A 159 -12.29 0.92 5.32
C ALA A 159 -12.36 2.32 5.97
N ARG A 160 -12.35 3.38 5.15
CA ARG A 160 -12.54 4.76 5.60
C ARG A 160 -13.88 4.96 6.31
N ALA A 161 -14.97 4.45 5.75
CA ALA A 161 -16.31 4.60 6.35
C ALA A 161 -16.37 4.00 7.76
N ARG A 162 -15.75 2.83 7.98
CA ARG A 162 -15.68 2.16 9.28
C ARG A 162 -14.83 2.94 10.29
N LEU A 163 -13.72 3.52 9.85
CA LEU A 163 -12.89 4.40 10.68
C LEU A 163 -13.65 5.66 11.10
N LEU A 164 -14.38 6.31 10.19
CA LEU A 164 -15.18 7.49 10.49
C LEU A 164 -16.36 7.16 11.41
N ALA A 165 -16.95 5.98 11.27
CA ALA A 165 -17.99 5.47 12.16
C ALA A 165 -17.45 5.04 13.54
N SER A 166 -16.13 5.16 13.79
CA SER A 166 -15.47 4.72 15.03
C SER A 166 -15.68 3.23 15.35
N GLU A 167 -16.05 2.42 14.36
CA GLU A 167 -16.10 0.95 14.47
C GLU A 167 -14.69 0.35 14.63
N VAL A 168 -13.70 1.09 14.13
CA VAL A 168 -12.29 0.76 14.21
C VAL A 168 -11.55 1.95 14.81
N LYS A 169 -10.69 1.69 15.80
CA LYS A 169 -9.79 2.71 16.33
C LYS A 169 -8.62 2.90 15.37
N ALA A 170 -8.39 4.15 14.96
CA ALA A 170 -7.16 4.50 14.24
C ALA A 170 -5.94 4.14 15.12
N GLY A 171 -4.94 3.50 14.51
CA GLY A 171 -3.76 2.96 15.20
C GLY A 171 -3.89 1.50 15.67
N ASP A 172 -5.06 0.88 15.58
CA ASP A 172 -5.20 -0.58 15.78
C ASP A 172 -4.91 -1.34 14.48
N ILE A 173 -3.70 -1.89 14.38
CA ILE A 173 -3.25 -2.61 13.18
C ILE A 173 -4.10 -3.84 12.85
N HIS A 174 -4.61 -4.54 13.85
CA HIS A 174 -5.46 -5.70 13.59
C HIS A 174 -6.80 -5.28 12.98
N ALA A 175 -7.13 -4.00 13.12
CA ALA A 175 -8.31 -3.40 12.54
C ALA A 175 -8.03 -2.59 11.26
N ILE A 176 -6.75 -2.36 10.89
CA ILE A 176 -6.40 -1.83 9.57
C ILE A 176 -6.82 -2.85 8.51
N ALA A 177 -7.69 -2.40 7.60
CA ALA A 177 -8.23 -3.25 6.55
C ALA A 177 -7.10 -3.75 5.62
N LEU A 178 -7.02 -5.06 5.42
CA LEU A 178 -6.06 -5.72 4.54
C LEU A 178 -6.76 -6.46 3.40
N LEU A 179 -6.43 -6.11 2.15
CA LEU A 179 -6.86 -6.84 0.95
C LEU A 179 -5.65 -7.59 0.36
N ASP A 180 -5.79 -8.86 -0.02
CA ASP A 180 -4.74 -9.62 -0.71
C ASP A 180 -5.09 -9.78 -2.19
N MET A 181 -4.39 -9.05 -3.07
CA MET A 181 -4.67 -9.03 -4.52
C MET A 181 -3.65 -9.82 -5.34
N ARG A 182 -2.86 -10.69 -4.72
CA ARG A 182 -1.85 -11.47 -5.44
C ARG A 182 -2.52 -12.44 -6.42
N ARG A 183 -2.05 -12.46 -7.68
CA ARG A 183 -2.65 -13.26 -8.78
C ARG A 183 -2.76 -14.77 -8.53
N GLN A 184 -1.98 -15.33 -7.62
CA GLN A 184 -1.94 -16.78 -7.35
C GLN A 184 -3.22 -17.39 -6.73
N TRP A 185 -4.30 -16.61 -6.54
CA TRP A 185 -5.53 -17.04 -5.87
C TRP A 185 -6.83 -16.75 -6.63
N ARG A 186 -6.79 -16.15 -7.84
CA ARG A 186 -8.03 -15.91 -8.61
C ARG A 186 -8.59 -17.19 -9.28
N ASP A 187 -7.79 -18.26 -9.38
CA ASP A 187 -8.19 -19.52 -10.04
C ASP A 187 -8.66 -20.64 -9.09
N SER A 188 -8.67 -20.42 -7.78
CA SER A 188 -9.14 -21.42 -6.80
C SER A 188 -10.20 -20.84 -5.85
N VAL A 189 -11.46 -21.07 -6.22
CA VAL A 189 -12.64 -21.24 -5.35
C VAL A 189 -12.60 -20.46 -4.03
N PHE A 190 -12.86 -19.15 -4.08
CA PHE A 190 -13.41 -18.42 -2.93
C PHE A 190 -14.74 -17.81 -3.34
N ARG A 191 -15.83 -18.45 -2.92
CA ARG A 191 -17.16 -17.87 -2.98
C ARG A 191 -17.15 -16.66 -2.06
N ARG A 192 -17.56 -15.49 -2.57
CA ARG A 192 -17.72 -14.27 -1.76
C ARG A 192 -18.66 -14.58 -0.59
N PRO A 193 -18.29 -14.31 0.67
CA PRO A 193 -19.23 -14.45 1.77
C PRO A 193 -20.34 -13.40 1.59
N THR A 194 -21.57 -13.85 1.75
CA THR A 194 -22.75 -13.00 1.70
C THR A 194 -22.92 -12.25 3.02
N PRO A 195 -23.56 -11.07 3.03
CA PRO A 195 -23.77 -10.29 4.26
C PRO A 195 -24.49 -11.05 5.39
N SER A 196 -25.25 -12.10 5.06
CA SER A 196 -25.92 -12.98 6.04
C SER A 196 -24.97 -13.88 6.82
N GLU A 197 -23.82 -14.26 6.24
CA GLU A 197 -22.89 -15.22 6.86
C GLU A 197 -22.05 -14.59 7.98
N PHE A 198 -21.94 -13.26 8.04
CA PHE A 198 -21.25 -12.55 9.12
C PHE A 198 -22.05 -12.42 10.42
N LYS A 199 -23.38 -12.64 10.39
CA LYS A 199 -24.21 -12.55 11.61
C LYS A 199 -24.15 -13.79 12.50
N ALA A 200 -23.66 -14.92 11.99
CA ALA A 200 -23.65 -16.19 12.73
C ALA A 200 -22.49 -16.32 13.73
N GLU A 201 -21.41 -15.54 13.60
CA GLU A 201 -20.20 -15.71 14.41
C GLU A 201 -20.21 -14.95 15.75
N LYS A 202 -21.32 -14.27 16.08
CA LYS A 202 -21.51 -13.60 17.40
C LYS A 202 -22.41 -14.36 18.37
N ALA A 203 -22.80 -15.59 18.04
CA ALA A 203 -23.57 -16.45 18.92
C ALA A 203 -22.89 -17.82 19.04
N SER A 204 -21.69 -17.87 19.62
CA SER A 204 -21.03 -19.07 20.14
C SER A 204 -20.01 -18.67 21.20
#